data_AF-A0A4E9E9G9-F1
#
_entry.id   AF-A0A4E9E9G9-F1
#
_cell.length_a   1.000
_cell.length_b   1.000
_cell.length_c   1.000
_cell.angle_alpha   90.00
_cell.angle_beta   90.00
_cell.angle_gamma   90.00
#
_symmetry.space_group_name_H-M   'P 1'
#
loop_
_entity.id
_entity.type
_entity.pdbx_description
1 polymer ?
#
loop_
_entity_poly.entity_id
_entity_poly.type
_entity_poly.pdbx_seq_one_letter_code
_entity_poly.pdbx_strand_id
1 'polypeptide(L)'
;FKSPALISEYYLIAHYLITPLPTRDLNSKLSTPSSRPSPSRRPIVHPLPALLRRRIPLPSLAKMAGRHKPIRLPPLKTLRVHNPKRQVENPCIAIMSSVLACWASAGYNATGCAAVETQLRKCMDGPKAPPAPTNTINYHLARMQQYMTGPRKQK
;
A
#
# COMPACT_ATOMS: atom_id res chain seq x y z
N PHE A 1 -53.16 13.24 -6.65
CA PHE A 1 -52.67 13.26 -8.04
C PHE A 1 -51.17 13.48 -8.05
N LYS A 2 -50.39 12.41 -7.94
CA LYS A 2 -48.92 12.46 -7.90
C LYS A 2 -48.44 11.96 -9.27
N SER A 3 -47.79 12.85 -10.03
CA SER A 3 -47.48 12.68 -11.45
C SER A 3 -46.84 11.32 -11.77
N PRO A 4 -47.41 10.53 -12.71
CA PRO A 4 -46.85 9.24 -13.14
C PRO A 4 -45.49 9.37 -13.86
N ALA A 5 -45.08 10.59 -14.24
CA ALA A 5 -43.83 10.84 -14.96
C ALA A 5 -42.55 10.65 -14.11
N LEU A 6 -42.60 10.89 -12.79
CA LEU A 6 -41.40 10.82 -11.93
C LEU A 6 -41.02 9.38 -11.55
N ILE A 7 -41.96 8.43 -11.62
CA ILE A 7 -41.69 7.02 -11.28
C ILE A 7 -40.89 6.34 -12.39
N SER A 8 -41.12 6.71 -13.66
CA SER A 8 -40.41 6.14 -14.81
C SER A 8 -38.95 6.58 -14.88
N GLU A 9 -38.65 7.85 -14.58
CA GLU A 9 -37.27 8.38 -14.56
C GLU A 9 -36.42 7.67 -13.48
N TYR A 10 -37.01 7.45 -12.30
CA TYR A 10 -36.29 6.80 -11.20
C TYR A 10 -35.97 5.32 -11.48
N TYR A 11 -36.87 4.61 -12.18
CA TYR A 11 -36.64 3.22 -12.58
C TYR A 11 -35.59 3.10 -13.69
N LEU A 12 -35.55 4.06 -14.63
CA LEU A 12 -34.54 4.10 -15.69
C LEU A 12 -33.14 4.35 -15.13
N ILE A 13 -33.01 5.25 -14.15
CA ILE A 13 -31.74 5.54 -13.46
C ILE A 13 -31.29 4.33 -12.62
N ALA A 14 -32.22 3.67 -11.91
CA ALA A 14 -31.90 2.48 -11.13
C ALA A 14 -31.43 1.31 -12.01
N HIS A 15 -32.04 1.10 -13.19
CA HIS A 15 -31.59 0.08 -14.14
C HIS A 15 -30.20 0.39 -14.73
N TYR A 16 -29.87 1.66 -14.96
CA TYR A 16 -28.57 2.06 -15.50
C TYR A 16 -27.41 1.92 -14.51
N LEU A 17 -27.69 1.97 -13.20
CA LEU A 17 -26.68 1.82 -12.14
C LEU A 17 -26.46 0.37 -11.71
N ILE A 18 -27.38 -0.55 -12.04
CA ILE A 18 -27.31 -1.97 -11.62
C ILE A 18 -26.91 -2.90 -12.79
N THR A 19 -27.01 -2.45 -14.05
CA THR A 19 -26.53 -3.25 -15.18
C THR A 19 -25.01 -3.14 -15.34
N PRO A 20 -24.25 -4.26 -15.31
CA PRO A 20 -22.83 -4.22 -15.61
C PRO A 20 -22.64 -3.78 -17.06
N LEU A 21 -21.85 -2.73 -17.28
CA LEU A 21 -21.44 -2.29 -18.60
C LEU A 21 -20.91 -3.49 -19.40
N PRO A 22 -21.42 -3.75 -20.61
CA PRO A 22 -20.82 -4.75 -21.47
C PRO A 22 -19.40 -4.29 -21.81
N THR A 23 -18.40 -5.04 -21.37
CA THR A 23 -17.02 -4.90 -21.81
C THR A 23 -17.01 -5.04 -23.32
N ARG A 24 -16.91 -3.90 -24.01
CA ARG A 24 -16.66 -3.85 -25.45
C ARG A 24 -15.29 -4.46 -25.70
N ASP A 25 -15.32 -5.71 -26.12
CA ASP A 25 -14.20 -6.43 -26.70
C ASP A 25 -13.78 -5.72 -27.99
N LEU A 26 -12.80 -4.83 -27.87
CA LEU A 26 -12.09 -4.20 -28.97
C LEU A 26 -10.64 -4.66 -28.91
N ASN A 27 -10.42 -5.97 -29.04
CA ASN A 27 -9.15 -6.43 -29.60
C ASN A 27 -9.28 -7.69 -30.46
N SER A 28 -10.16 -7.60 -31.45
CA SER A 28 -10.06 -8.42 -32.67
C SER A 28 -9.43 -7.58 -33.78
N LYS A 29 -8.09 -7.48 -33.80
CA LYS A 29 -7.30 -7.45 -35.04
C LYS A 29 -5.78 -7.57 -34.78
N LEU A 30 -5.30 -8.75 -35.16
CA LEU A 30 -3.99 -9.05 -35.72
C LEU A 30 -2.83 -9.26 -34.74
N SER A 31 -2.68 -10.51 -34.30
CA SER A 31 -1.37 -11.19 -34.24
C SER A 31 -1.57 -12.70 -34.32
N THR A 32 -1.01 -13.28 -35.37
CA THR A 32 -0.96 -14.68 -35.78
C THR A 32 -0.49 -15.67 -34.70
N PRO A 33 -0.86 -16.96 -34.81
CA PRO A 33 -0.36 -18.02 -33.94
C PRO A 33 1.02 -18.48 -34.43
N SER A 34 1.99 -18.60 -33.53
CA SER A 34 3.17 -19.44 -33.78
C SER A 34 3.67 -20.04 -32.47
N SER A 35 3.06 -21.17 -32.12
CA SER A 35 3.64 -22.15 -31.22
C SER A 35 4.81 -22.86 -31.92
N ARG A 36 6.02 -22.73 -31.37
CA ARG A 36 7.02 -23.80 -31.40
C ARG A 36 7.90 -23.74 -30.15
N PRO A 37 8.03 -24.84 -29.40
CA PRO A 37 9.09 -25.01 -28.42
C PRO A 37 10.30 -25.64 -29.11
N SER A 38 11.52 -25.17 -28.79
CA SER A 38 12.73 -25.95 -29.02
C SER A 38 13.94 -25.42 -28.23
N PRO A 39 14.94 -26.27 -27.97
CA PRO A 39 15.68 -26.30 -26.72
C PRO A 39 17.07 -25.66 -26.82
N SER A 40 17.67 -25.45 -25.64
CA SER A 40 19.12 -25.37 -25.41
C SER A 40 19.90 -24.31 -26.22
N ARG A 41 20.16 -23.16 -25.59
CA ARG A 41 21.36 -22.37 -25.88
C ARG A 41 21.94 -21.75 -24.61
N ARG A 42 23.26 -21.94 -24.52
CA ARG A 42 24.22 -21.56 -23.48
C ARG A 42 24.11 -20.09 -23.03
N PRO A 43 24.63 -19.72 -21.85
CA PRO A 43 24.64 -18.33 -21.40
C PRO A 43 25.49 -17.48 -22.35
N ILE A 44 24.85 -16.58 -23.09
CA ILE A 44 25.54 -15.53 -23.83
C ILE A 44 25.84 -14.42 -22.82
N VAL A 45 27.11 -14.31 -22.44
CA VAL A 45 27.64 -13.17 -21.72
C VAL A 45 27.63 -11.98 -22.68
N HIS A 46 26.58 -11.17 -22.63
CA HIS A 46 26.56 -9.88 -23.32
C HIS A 46 27.29 -8.84 -22.46
N PRO A 47 28.27 -8.10 -23.01
CA PRO A 47 28.89 -6.99 -22.31
C PRO A 47 27.85 -5.89 -22.07
N LEU A 48 27.76 -5.41 -20.82
CA LEU A 48 26.89 -4.30 -20.43
C LEU A 48 27.16 -3.09 -21.33
N PRO A 49 26.14 -2.49 -21.97
CA PRO A 49 26.30 -1.15 -22.52
C PRO A 49 26.46 -0.16 -21.36
N ALA A 50 27.63 0.45 -21.29
CA ALA A 50 28.00 1.48 -20.32
C ALA A 50 27.32 2.84 -20.62
N LEU A 51 26.00 2.88 -20.81
CA LEU A 51 25.21 4.09 -21.04
C LEU A 51 23.79 3.76 -20.58
N LEU A 52 23.38 4.01 -19.33
CA LEU A 52 22.99 5.33 -18.87
C LEU A 52 22.86 5.28 -17.34
N ARG A 53 23.93 5.58 -16.60
CA ARG A 53 23.83 6.03 -15.21
C ARG A 53 23.19 7.42 -15.20
N ARG A 54 21.92 7.53 -15.56
CA ARG A 54 21.09 8.64 -15.07
C ARG A 54 20.98 8.41 -13.57
N ARG A 55 21.89 9.01 -12.81
CA ARG A 55 21.67 9.30 -11.40
C ARG A 55 20.43 10.18 -11.37
N ILE A 56 19.26 9.57 -11.27
CA ILE A 56 18.13 10.25 -10.66
C ILE A 56 18.65 10.65 -9.29
N PRO A 57 18.73 11.95 -8.94
CA PRO A 57 19.02 12.33 -7.58
C PRO A 57 17.91 11.70 -6.75
N LEU A 58 18.27 10.70 -5.92
CA LEU A 58 17.45 10.39 -4.76
C LEU A 58 17.13 11.74 -4.11
N PRO A 59 15.85 12.08 -3.84
CA PRO A 59 15.57 13.26 -3.07
C PRO A 59 16.38 13.11 -1.79
N SER A 60 17.33 14.01 -1.62
CA SER A 60 18.31 14.00 -0.55
C SER A 60 17.57 13.75 0.77
N LEU A 61 17.69 12.52 1.30
CA LEU A 61 17.27 12.14 2.64
C LEU A 61 18.19 12.80 3.69
N ALA A 62 18.67 14.01 3.43
CA ALA A 62 19.45 14.85 4.32
C ALA A 62 18.75 16.19 4.58
N LYS A 63 17.46 16.33 4.20
CA LYS A 63 16.69 17.55 4.41
C LYS A 63 15.55 17.37 5.42
N MET A 64 15.84 16.87 6.64
CA MET A 64 15.12 17.32 7.85
C MET A 64 15.77 16.94 9.19
N ALA A 65 17.09 16.78 9.28
CA ALA A 65 17.76 16.77 10.57
C ALA A 65 18.01 18.21 11.02
N GLY A 66 16.94 18.90 11.44
CA GLY A 66 17.06 20.21 12.08
C GLY A 66 17.97 20.09 13.29
N ARG A 67 19.08 20.82 13.29
CA ARG A 67 20.08 20.88 14.37
C ARG A 67 19.57 21.74 15.53
N HIS A 68 18.34 21.48 15.97
CA HIS A 68 17.76 22.09 17.15
C HIS A 68 18.14 21.25 18.36
N LYS A 69 18.69 21.91 19.39
CA LYS A 69 18.93 21.28 20.68
C LYS A 69 17.59 20.73 21.17
N PRO A 70 17.51 19.48 21.66
CA PRO A 70 16.25 18.92 22.12
C PRO A 70 15.70 19.82 23.23
N ILE A 71 14.47 20.32 23.01
CA ILE A 71 13.77 21.20 23.96
C ILE A 71 13.58 20.42 25.25
N ARG A 72 13.89 21.04 26.40
CA ARG A 72 13.56 20.47 27.70
C ARG A 72 12.05 20.54 27.90
N LEU A 73 11.45 19.38 28.16
CA LEU A 73 10.01 19.29 28.36
C LEU A 73 9.60 20.09 29.61
N PRO A 74 8.47 20.83 29.56
CA PRO A 74 7.89 21.43 30.76
C PRO A 74 7.51 20.34 31.78
N PRO A 75 7.31 20.70 33.07
CA PRO A 75 7.01 19.70 34.10
C PRO A 75 5.66 19.01 33.83
N LEU A 76 5.70 17.76 33.37
CA LEU A 76 4.54 16.91 33.09
C LEU A 76 4.20 16.01 34.28
N LYS A 77 2.91 15.65 34.42
CA LYS A 77 2.42 14.71 35.45
C LYS A 77 3.00 13.30 35.29
N THR A 78 3.03 12.77 34.08
CA THR A 78 3.62 11.45 33.74
C THR A 78 4.24 11.51 32.34
N LEU A 79 5.42 10.91 32.17
CA LEU A 79 6.06 10.78 30.85
C LEU A 79 5.69 9.41 30.25
N ARG A 80 4.78 9.41 29.29
CA ARG A 80 4.25 8.19 28.64
C ARG A 80 4.04 8.43 27.15
N VAL A 81 4.30 7.39 26.36
CA VAL A 81 3.86 7.28 24.97
C VAL A 81 2.45 6.71 24.97
N HIS A 82 1.51 7.44 24.36
CA HIS A 82 0.10 7.06 24.28
C HIS A 82 -0.10 5.72 23.54
N ASN A 83 0.50 5.61 22.34
CA ASN A 83 0.46 4.43 21.48
C ASN A 83 1.87 3.82 21.38
N PRO A 84 2.29 2.96 22.33
CA PRO A 84 3.64 2.38 22.33
C PRO A 84 3.79 1.23 21.34
N LYS A 85 2.67 0.67 20.85
CA LYS A 85 2.67 -0.40 19.86
C LYS A 85 2.58 0.20 18.46
N ARG A 86 3.37 -0.33 17.53
CA ARG A 86 3.18 -0.06 16.11
C ARG A 86 1.85 -0.70 15.68
N GLN A 87 1.03 0.07 14.98
CA GLN A 87 -0.15 -0.47 14.34
C GLN A 87 0.33 -1.33 13.17
N VAL A 88 0.08 -2.64 13.26
CA VAL A 88 0.36 -3.57 12.17
C VAL A 88 -0.83 -3.48 11.23
N GLU A 89 -0.62 -2.83 10.09
CA GLU A 89 -1.63 -2.74 9.04
C GLU A 89 -1.82 -4.13 8.40
N ASN A 90 -3.00 -4.36 7.83
CA ASN A 90 -3.29 -5.64 7.19
C ASN A 90 -2.41 -5.80 5.93
N PRO A 91 -1.56 -6.86 5.85
CA PRO A 91 -0.61 -7.04 4.74
C PRO A 91 -1.30 -7.21 3.38
N CYS A 92 -2.56 -7.62 3.38
CA CYS A 92 -3.31 -7.86 2.15
C CYS A 92 -3.80 -6.58 1.49
N ILE A 93 -3.85 -5.46 2.23
CA ILE A 93 -4.22 -4.15 1.65
C ILE A 93 -3.18 -3.72 0.60
N ALA A 94 -1.89 -3.98 0.85
CA ALA A 94 -0.83 -3.67 -0.10
C ALA A 94 -0.89 -4.58 -1.35
N ILE A 95 -1.30 -5.84 -1.18
CA ILE A 95 -1.49 -6.75 -2.32
C ILE A 95 -2.73 -6.34 -3.11
N MET A 96 -3.79 -5.90 -2.43
CA MET A 96 -5.00 -5.39 -3.09
C MET A 96 -4.72 -4.19 -3.98
N SER A 97 -3.96 -3.22 -3.49
CA SER A 97 -3.56 -2.08 -4.31
C SER A 97 -2.70 -2.50 -5.51
N SER A 98 -1.90 -3.55 -5.36
CA SER A 98 -1.10 -4.11 -6.45
C SER A 98 -1.95 -4.78 -7.53
N VAL A 99 -3.04 -5.47 -7.16
CA VAL A 99 -4.01 -6.03 -8.13
C VAL A 99 -4.68 -4.91 -8.92
N LEU A 100 -5.15 -3.86 -8.24
CA LEU A 100 -5.76 -2.70 -8.89
C LEU A 100 -4.81 -2.00 -9.86
N ALA A 101 -3.54 -1.83 -9.46
CA ALA A 101 -2.51 -1.26 -10.34
C ALA A 101 -2.23 -2.14 -11.56
N CYS A 102 -2.27 -3.46 -11.40
CA CYS A 102 -2.10 -4.40 -12.51
C CYS A 102 -3.23 -4.28 -13.53
N TRP A 103 -4.49 -4.25 -13.07
CA TRP A 103 -5.63 -4.06 -13.95
C TRP A 103 -5.64 -2.69 -14.64
N ALA A 104 -5.19 -1.65 -13.94
CA ALA A 104 -5.05 -0.32 -14.53
C ALA A 104 -4.00 -0.27 -15.65
N SER A 105 -2.97 -1.13 -15.61
CA SER A 105 -1.84 -1.10 -16.55
C SER A 105 -1.99 -2.10 -17.70
N ALA A 106 -2.45 -3.32 -17.41
CA ALA A 106 -2.52 -4.43 -18.36
C ALA A 106 -3.96 -4.72 -18.86
N GLY A 107 -4.96 -4.08 -18.25
CA GLY A 107 -6.37 -4.38 -18.48
C GLY A 107 -6.94 -5.36 -17.46
N TYR A 108 -8.27 -5.36 -17.34
CA TYR A 108 -8.98 -6.22 -16.41
C TYR A 108 -8.75 -7.70 -16.75
N ASN A 109 -8.41 -8.50 -15.74
CA ASN A 109 -8.23 -9.95 -15.87
C ASN A 109 -7.18 -10.37 -16.92
N ALA A 110 -6.18 -9.53 -17.16
CA ALA A 110 -5.06 -9.88 -18.02
C ALA A 110 -4.27 -11.05 -17.43
N THR A 111 -3.80 -11.98 -18.27
CA THR A 111 -2.99 -13.13 -17.86
C THR A 111 -1.71 -12.74 -17.11
N GLY A 112 -1.20 -11.53 -17.34
CA GLY A 112 -0.08 -10.94 -16.60
C GLY A 112 -0.36 -10.62 -15.11
N CYS A 113 -1.62 -10.55 -14.69
CA CYS A 113 -2.02 -10.23 -13.31
C CYS A 113 -2.27 -11.46 -12.43
N ALA A 114 -2.30 -12.67 -13.01
CA ALA A 114 -2.66 -13.92 -12.30
C ALA A 114 -1.79 -14.21 -11.07
N ALA A 115 -0.51 -13.85 -11.10
CA ALA A 115 0.40 -14.03 -9.97
C ALA A 115 0.01 -13.16 -8.76
N VAL A 116 -0.34 -11.90 -9.00
CA VAL A 116 -0.72 -10.93 -7.96
C VAL A 116 -2.09 -11.27 -7.39
N GLU A 117 -3.02 -11.72 -8.22
CA GLU A 117 -4.34 -12.23 -7.81
C GLU A 117 -4.20 -13.50 -6.94
N THR A 118 -3.29 -14.40 -7.30
CA THR A 118 -3.01 -15.59 -6.49
C THR A 118 -2.39 -15.23 -5.15
N GLN A 119 -1.51 -14.23 -5.11
CA GLN A 119 -0.93 -13.72 -3.88
C GLN A 119 -1.99 -13.12 -2.94
N LEU A 120 -2.97 -12.42 -3.51
CA LEU A 120 -4.10 -11.90 -2.74
C LEU A 120 -4.88 -13.04 -2.07
N ARG A 121 -5.25 -14.06 -2.84
CA ARG A 121 -6.02 -15.21 -2.33
C ARG A 121 -5.30 -15.87 -1.16
N LYS A 122 -4.00 -16.14 -1.32
CA LYS A 122 -3.15 -16.66 -0.22
C LYS A 122 -3.13 -15.75 1.01
N CYS A 123 -3.19 -14.44 0.83
CA CYS A 123 -3.21 -13.50 1.94
C CYS A 123 -4.56 -13.49 2.69
N MET A 124 -5.68 -13.60 1.96
CA MET A 124 -7.02 -13.62 2.55
C MET A 124 -7.35 -14.97 3.22
N ASP A 125 -6.90 -16.07 2.63
CA ASP A 125 -7.11 -17.42 3.16
C ASP A 125 -6.17 -17.75 4.33
N GLY A 126 -5.08 -16.99 4.48
CA GLY A 126 -4.08 -17.18 5.52
C GLY A 126 -4.57 -16.83 6.92
N PRO A 127 -4.00 -17.44 7.97
CA PRO A 127 -4.30 -17.06 9.34
C PRO A 127 -3.85 -15.63 9.63
N LYS A 128 -4.57 -14.93 10.50
CA LYS A 128 -4.19 -13.59 10.95
C LYS A 128 -2.83 -13.64 11.65
N ALA A 129 -1.98 -12.65 11.36
CA ALA A 129 -0.67 -12.54 12.00
C ALA A 129 -0.81 -12.45 13.54
N PRO A 130 0.08 -13.09 14.30
CA PRO A 130 0.03 -13.04 15.76
C PRO A 130 0.22 -11.60 16.26
N PRO A 131 -0.38 -11.25 17.41
CA PRO A 131 -0.23 -9.93 17.98
C PRO A 131 1.23 -9.66 18.35
N ALA A 132 1.69 -8.44 18.08
CA ALA A 132 3.04 -8.01 18.45
C ALA A 132 3.25 -8.07 19.99
N PRO A 133 4.47 -8.40 20.45
CA PRO A 133 4.80 -8.45 21.87
C PRO A 133 4.57 -7.09 22.56
N THR A 134 4.41 -7.13 23.88
CA THR A 134 4.19 -5.92 24.68
C THR A 134 5.44 -5.03 24.67
N ASN A 135 5.23 -3.72 24.49
CA ASN A 135 6.33 -2.74 24.52
C ASN A 135 6.48 -2.16 25.95
N THR A 136 7.66 -2.30 26.53
CA THR A 136 8.00 -1.84 27.90
C THR A 136 8.48 -0.38 27.96
N ILE A 137 8.39 0.39 26.87
CA ILE A 137 8.88 1.78 26.82
C ILE A 137 8.34 2.67 27.95
N ASN A 138 7.05 2.54 28.29
CA ASN A 138 6.44 3.34 29.36
C ASN A 138 6.98 3.01 30.76
N TYR A 139 7.46 1.77 30.97
CA TYR A 139 8.12 1.38 32.21
C TYR A 139 9.45 2.13 32.39
N HIS A 140 10.26 2.18 31.32
CA HIS A 140 11.53 2.88 31.36
C HIS A 140 11.37 4.41 31.40
N LEU A 141 10.40 4.98 30.66
CA LEU A 141 10.12 6.41 30.65
C LEU A 141 9.66 6.93 32.02
N ALA A 142 8.85 6.17 32.74
CA ALA A 142 8.42 6.55 34.09
C ALA A 142 9.61 6.65 35.06
N ARG A 143 10.57 5.72 34.99
CA ARG A 143 11.77 5.73 35.84
C ARG A 143 12.75 6.86 35.46
N MET A 144 12.87 7.15 34.17
CA MET A 144 13.77 8.20 33.66
C MET A 144 13.19 9.61 33.76
N GLN A 145 11.88 9.75 33.99
CA GLN A 145 11.18 11.04 34.01
C GLN A 145 11.88 12.07 34.90
N GLN A 146 12.31 11.68 36.10
CA GLN A 146 12.99 12.54 37.07
C GLN A 146 14.30 13.17 36.55
N TYR A 147 15.00 12.51 35.61
CA TYR A 147 16.26 12.99 35.05
C TYR A 147 16.06 13.78 33.74
N MET A 148 14.88 13.64 33.13
CA MET A 148 14.56 14.25 31.83
C MET A 148 13.72 15.52 31.94
N THR A 149 12.78 15.56 32.90
CA THR A 149 11.89 16.71 33.11
C THR A 149 12.47 17.70 34.12
N GLY A 150 12.30 19.00 33.89
CA GLY A 150 12.72 20.04 34.83
C GLY A 150 11.96 19.99 36.17
N PRO A 151 12.44 20.73 37.20
CA PRO A 151 11.85 20.73 38.53
C PRO A 151 10.36 21.07 38.48
N ARG A 152 9.54 20.26 39.16
CA ARG A 152 8.10 20.51 39.25
C ARG A 152 7.82 21.67 40.19
N LYS A 153 7.06 22.66 39.73
CA LYS A 153 6.40 23.61 40.64
C LYS A 153 5.27 22.86 41.35
N GLN A 154 5.43 22.60 42.64
CA GLN A 154 4.33 22.18 43.50
C GLN A 154 3.38 23.38 43.69
N LYS A 155 2.07 23.14 43.65
CA LYS A 155 1.04 24.15 43.89
C LYS A 155 0.57 24.02 45.33
#